data_AF-A0AAX2KC19-F1
#
_entry.id   AF-A0AAX2KC19-F1
#
_cell.length_a   1.000
_cell.length_b   1.000
_cell.length_c   1.000
_cell.angle_alpha   90.00
_cell.angle_beta   90.00
_cell.angle_gamma   90.00
#
_symmetry.space_group_name_H-M   'P 1'
#
loop_
_entity.id
_entity.type
_entity.pdbx_description
1 polymer ?
#
loop_
_entity_poly.entity_id
_entity_poly.type
_entity_poly.pdbx_seq_one_letter_code
_entity_poly.pdbx_strand_id
1 'polypeptide(L)'
;MPFSTDDSVDHPVSLYAATKKANELMAHTYSHLYGLPATGLRFFTVYGPWGRPDMALFKFTKAMLEGKSIDVYNYGKMKRDFTYIDDIAEAIIRLQDVIPHADTQWTVETGTPAASIAPYRVYNIGNSSPVELMDYIQALEDALGIEAKKNMLPLQPGDVLETSADTKALYEVIGFTPETTVKDGVKNFVNWYRDFYKV
;
A
#
# COMPACT_ATOMS: atom_id res chain seq x y z
N MET A 1 -5.25 10.63 -10.74
CA MET A 1 -3.90 10.29 -10.25
C MET A 1 -3.46 11.44 -9.36
N PRO A 2 -3.55 11.30 -8.03
CA PRO A 2 -3.65 10.07 -7.23
C PRO A 2 -5.01 9.33 -7.31
N PHE A 3 -5.08 8.11 -6.77
CA PHE A 3 -6.32 7.37 -6.51
C PHE A 3 -6.96 7.92 -5.24
N SER A 4 -8.20 8.39 -5.35
CA SER A 4 -8.96 8.95 -4.24
C SER A 4 -9.96 7.94 -3.67
N THR A 5 -10.28 8.11 -2.39
CA THR A 5 -11.43 7.42 -1.79
C THR A 5 -12.77 7.89 -2.34
N ASP A 6 -12.79 9.03 -3.02
CA ASP A 6 -13.98 9.63 -3.62
C ASP A 6 -14.27 9.06 -5.01
N ASP A 7 -13.27 8.43 -5.64
CA ASP A 7 -13.40 7.78 -6.94
C ASP A 7 -14.36 6.58 -6.85
N SER A 8 -15.07 6.31 -7.95
CA SER A 8 -15.87 5.09 -8.05
C SER A 8 -14.98 3.86 -8.12
N VAL A 9 -15.42 2.80 -7.44
CA VAL A 9 -14.69 1.53 -7.30
C VAL A 9 -15.52 0.34 -7.80
N ASP A 10 -16.41 0.60 -8.76
CA ASP A 10 -17.41 -0.34 -9.27
C ASP A 10 -16.88 -1.22 -10.42
N HIS A 11 -15.65 -0.98 -10.88
CA HIS A 11 -15.03 -1.69 -12.02
C HIS A 11 -13.74 -2.43 -11.61
N PRO A 12 -13.78 -3.36 -10.64
CA PRO A 12 -12.60 -4.10 -10.23
C PRO A 12 -12.12 -5.03 -11.35
N VAL A 13 -10.83 -4.99 -11.67
CA VAL A 13 -10.20 -5.85 -12.69
C VAL A 13 -9.74 -7.20 -12.16
N SER A 14 -9.95 -7.49 -10.87
CA SER A 14 -9.61 -8.78 -10.25
C SER A 14 -10.66 -9.22 -9.23
N LEU A 15 -10.79 -10.55 -9.05
CA LEU A 15 -11.65 -11.12 -8.01
C LEU A 15 -11.23 -10.65 -6.61
N TYR A 16 -9.92 -10.54 -6.35
CA TYR A 16 -9.41 -9.99 -5.10
C TYR A 16 -9.99 -8.59 -4.83
N ALA A 17 -9.90 -7.68 -5.80
CA ALA A 17 -10.43 -6.33 -5.66
C ALA A 17 -11.95 -6.33 -5.44
N ALA A 18 -12.70 -7.17 -6.16
CA ALA A 18 -14.14 -7.32 -5.96
C ALA A 18 -14.48 -7.77 -4.52
N THR A 19 -13.75 -8.74 -3.97
CA THR A 19 -13.96 -9.20 -2.58
C THR A 19 -13.62 -8.13 -1.54
N LYS A 20 -12.59 -7.31 -1.79
CA LYS A 20 -12.25 -6.19 -0.90
C LYS A 20 -13.31 -5.09 -0.96
N LYS A 21 -13.87 -4.79 -2.14
CA LYS A 21 -15.02 -3.89 -2.24
C LYS A 21 -16.26 -4.45 -1.56
N ALA A 22 -16.51 -5.76 -1.66
CA ALA A 22 -17.61 -6.39 -0.94
C ALA A 22 -17.46 -6.21 0.58
N ASN A 23 -16.24 -6.27 1.13
CA ASN A 23 -16.01 -5.98 2.56
C ASN A 23 -16.41 -4.55 2.95
N GLU A 24 -16.13 -3.55 2.12
CA GLU A 24 -16.58 -2.17 2.37
C GLU A 24 -18.11 -2.09 2.43
N LEU A 25 -18.80 -2.73 1.48
CA LEU A 25 -20.26 -2.76 1.44
C LEU A 25 -20.85 -3.48 2.66
N MET A 26 -20.26 -4.62 3.05
CA MET A 26 -20.69 -5.36 4.25
C MET A 26 -20.44 -4.55 5.53
N ALA A 27 -19.31 -3.85 5.65
CA ALA A 27 -19.04 -2.99 6.79
C ALA A 27 -20.08 -1.86 6.89
N HIS A 28 -20.38 -1.18 5.77
CA HIS A 28 -21.40 -0.13 5.72
C HIS A 28 -22.77 -0.63 6.19
N THR A 29 -23.24 -1.79 5.72
CA THR A 29 -24.56 -2.32 6.12
C THR A 29 -24.63 -2.63 7.61
N TYR A 30 -23.56 -3.19 8.18
CA TYR A 30 -23.49 -3.43 9.63
C TYR A 30 -23.44 -2.14 10.44
N SER A 31 -22.67 -1.14 9.99
CA SER A 31 -22.64 0.18 10.62
C SER A 31 -24.00 0.87 10.57
N HIS A 32 -24.72 0.77 9.46
CA HIS A 32 -26.03 1.39 9.29
C HIS A 32 -27.12 0.70 10.13
N LEU A 33 -27.17 -0.63 10.11
CA LEU A 33 -28.22 -1.38 10.81
C LEU A 33 -28.01 -1.49 12.31
N TYR A 34 -26.76 -1.57 12.77
CA TYR A 34 -26.42 -1.90 14.15
C TYR A 34 -25.58 -0.83 14.85
N GLY A 35 -25.23 0.27 14.17
CA GLY A 35 -24.42 1.33 14.75
C GLY A 35 -22.98 0.93 15.06
N LEU A 36 -22.48 -0.19 14.49
CA LEU A 36 -21.11 -0.66 14.69
C LEU A 36 -20.12 0.29 14.01
N PRO A 37 -19.23 1.00 14.73
CA PRO A 37 -18.24 1.85 14.11
C PRO A 37 -17.24 1.01 13.30
N ALA A 38 -17.05 1.36 12.03
CA ALA A 38 -16.18 0.62 11.13
C ALA A 38 -15.29 1.54 10.31
N THR A 39 -13.99 1.25 10.32
CA THR A 39 -12.99 1.94 9.51
C THR A 39 -12.32 0.95 8.57
N GLY A 40 -12.47 1.15 7.26
CA GLY A 40 -11.77 0.40 6.23
C GLY A 40 -10.47 1.10 5.81
N LEU A 41 -9.40 0.31 5.63
CA LEU A 41 -8.12 0.81 5.11
C LEU A 41 -7.82 0.18 3.75
N ARG A 42 -7.68 1.02 2.73
CA ARG A 42 -7.21 0.64 1.40
C ARG A 42 -5.69 0.72 1.36
N PHE A 43 -5.05 -0.42 1.56
CA PHE A 43 -3.60 -0.54 1.53
C PHE A 43 -3.06 -0.46 0.11
N PHE A 44 -1.96 0.29 -0.04
CA PHE A 44 -1.05 0.21 -1.17
C PHE A 44 0.06 -0.81 -0.85
N THR A 45 1.20 -0.75 -1.55
CA THR A 45 2.21 -1.81 -1.39
C THR A 45 2.95 -1.62 -0.08
N VAL A 46 2.87 -2.60 0.82
CA VAL A 46 3.60 -2.55 2.10
C VAL A 46 4.87 -3.38 2.00
N TYR A 47 5.96 -2.90 2.62
CA TYR A 47 7.22 -3.64 2.67
C TYR A 47 7.97 -3.45 3.99
N GLY A 48 8.92 -4.34 4.28
CA GLY A 48 9.78 -4.27 5.46
C GLY A 48 10.12 -5.65 5.99
N PRO A 49 10.82 -5.72 7.13
CA PRO A 49 11.08 -6.96 7.86
C PRO A 49 9.83 -7.82 8.02
N TRP A 50 9.99 -9.15 7.99
CA TRP A 50 8.88 -10.12 8.04
C TRP A 50 7.87 -10.02 6.90
N GLY A 51 8.25 -9.32 5.81
CA GLY A 51 7.45 -9.21 4.60
C GLY A 51 7.20 -10.57 3.93
N ARG A 52 6.20 -10.60 3.05
CA ARG A 52 5.78 -11.84 2.39
C ARG A 52 6.73 -12.23 1.25
N PRO A 53 7.07 -13.52 1.07
CA PRO A 53 8.03 -13.98 0.08
C PRO A 53 7.57 -13.84 -1.38
N ASP A 54 6.28 -13.60 -1.61
CA ASP A 54 5.69 -13.38 -2.94
C ASP A 54 5.83 -11.94 -3.46
N MET A 55 6.29 -11.00 -2.63
CA MET A 55 6.39 -9.56 -2.95
C MET A 55 7.78 -9.16 -3.47
N ALA A 56 7.82 -8.02 -4.17
CA ALA A 56 8.95 -7.61 -5.02
C ALA A 56 10.31 -7.59 -4.30
N LEU A 57 10.46 -6.87 -3.19
CA LEU A 57 11.75 -6.77 -2.47
C LEU A 57 12.27 -8.14 -2.03
N PHE A 58 11.37 -9.03 -1.60
CA PHE A 58 11.73 -10.38 -1.18
C PHE A 58 12.18 -11.24 -2.37
N LYS A 59 11.42 -11.21 -3.47
CA LYS A 59 11.76 -11.92 -4.72
C LYS A 59 13.10 -11.44 -5.28
N PHE A 60 13.33 -10.14 -5.31
CA PHE A 60 14.58 -9.56 -5.81
C PHE A 60 15.76 -9.94 -4.94
N THR A 61 15.64 -9.81 -3.62
CA THR A 61 16.70 -10.18 -2.67
C THR A 61 17.08 -11.65 -2.80
N LYS A 62 16.08 -12.54 -2.86
CA LYS A 62 16.31 -13.96 -3.08
C LYS A 62 17.03 -14.22 -4.40
N ALA A 63 16.56 -13.64 -5.50
CA ALA A 63 17.16 -13.83 -6.81
C ALA A 63 18.61 -13.33 -6.87
N MET A 64 18.88 -12.15 -6.30
CA MET A 64 20.22 -11.55 -6.25
C MET A 64 21.19 -12.41 -5.44
N LEU A 65 20.80 -12.88 -4.25
CA LEU A 65 21.61 -13.76 -3.41
C LEU A 65 21.86 -15.13 -4.06
N GLU A 66 20.90 -15.64 -4.85
CA GLU A 66 21.04 -16.88 -5.62
C GLU A 66 21.77 -16.67 -6.97
N GLY A 67 22.23 -15.45 -7.28
CA GLY A 67 22.91 -15.12 -8.53
C GLY A 67 22.03 -15.18 -9.79
N LYS A 68 20.71 -15.18 -9.61
CA LYS A 68 19.67 -15.22 -10.66
C LYS A 68 19.30 -13.81 -11.12
N SER A 69 18.73 -13.72 -12.32
CA SER A 69 18.19 -12.46 -12.84
C SER A 69 16.84 -12.11 -12.20
N ILE A 70 16.59 -10.81 -12.05
CA ILE A 70 15.28 -10.25 -11.70
C ILE A 70 14.56 -9.77 -12.95
N ASP A 71 13.25 -9.97 -12.99
CA ASP A 71 12.40 -9.47 -14.08
C ASP A 71 11.94 -8.04 -13.76
N VAL A 72 12.26 -7.11 -14.65
CA VAL A 72 11.97 -5.68 -14.50
C VAL A 72 11.03 -5.26 -15.64
N TYR A 73 9.74 -5.17 -15.32
CA TYR A 73 8.70 -4.80 -16.28
C TYR A 73 8.67 -3.29 -16.56
N ASN A 74 8.06 -2.92 -17.70
CA ASN A 74 7.99 -1.54 -18.20
C ASN A 74 9.36 -0.84 -18.25
N TYR A 75 10.43 -1.61 -18.51
CA TYR A 75 11.80 -1.10 -18.53
C TYR A 75 12.20 -0.33 -17.26
N GLY A 76 11.67 -0.71 -16.09
CA GLY A 76 12.00 -0.10 -14.80
C GLY A 76 11.26 1.21 -14.52
N LYS A 77 10.48 1.73 -15.47
CA LYS A 77 9.73 2.99 -15.35
C LYS A 77 8.42 2.87 -14.58
N MET A 78 8.21 1.75 -13.88
CA MET A 78 7.05 1.60 -13.02
C MET A 78 7.23 2.45 -11.77
N LYS A 79 6.21 3.22 -11.45
CA LYS A 79 6.12 3.94 -10.18
C LYS A 79 5.22 3.19 -9.23
N ARG A 80 5.68 3.03 -8.00
CA ARG A 80 4.96 2.29 -6.96
C ARG A 80 4.91 3.10 -5.69
N ASP A 81 3.74 3.04 -5.06
CA ASP A 81 3.53 3.57 -3.71
C ASP A 81 3.85 2.43 -2.75
N PHE A 82 5.11 2.41 -2.29
CA PHE A 82 5.58 1.51 -1.25
C PHE A 82 5.63 2.26 0.07
N THR A 83 5.05 1.66 1.09
CA THR A 83 5.04 2.20 2.45
C THR A 83 5.73 1.21 3.37
N TYR A 84 6.66 1.70 4.19
CA TYR A 84 7.40 0.86 5.12
C TYR A 84 6.49 0.38 6.26
N ILE A 85 6.73 -0.83 6.74
CA ILE A 85 5.84 -1.52 7.69
C ILE A 85 5.65 -0.76 9.01
N ASP A 86 6.68 -0.06 9.49
CA ASP A 86 6.57 0.70 10.74
C ASP A 86 5.71 1.96 10.56
N ASP A 87 5.76 2.62 9.40
CA ASP A 87 4.87 3.75 9.07
C ASP A 87 3.41 3.29 8.98
N ILE A 88 3.18 2.10 8.42
CA ILE A 88 1.85 1.48 8.39
C ILE A 88 1.35 1.17 9.81
N ALA A 89 2.22 0.59 10.65
CA ALA A 89 1.87 0.24 12.01
C ALA A 89 1.51 1.49 12.83
N GLU A 90 2.31 2.56 12.72
CA GLU A 90 2.06 3.84 13.40
C GLU A 90 0.71 4.43 12.99
N ALA A 91 0.41 4.45 11.69
CA ALA A 91 -0.87 4.96 11.19
C ALA A 91 -2.06 4.15 11.73
N ILE A 92 -1.95 2.81 11.80
CA ILE A 92 -3.00 1.95 12.36
C ILE A 92 -3.18 2.20 13.86
N ILE A 93 -2.08 2.32 14.61
CA ILE A 93 -2.10 2.56 16.05
C ILE A 93 -2.77 3.90 16.35
N ARG A 94 -2.47 4.97 15.61
CA ARG A 94 -3.14 6.27 15.79
C ARG A 94 -4.62 6.22 15.42
N LEU A 95 -4.95 5.53 14.33
CA LEU A 95 -6.32 5.45 13.82
C LEU A 95 -7.24 4.63 14.74
N GLN A 96 -6.69 3.70 15.54
CA GLN A 96 -7.50 2.84 16.42
C GLN A 96 -8.38 3.64 17.39
N ASP A 97 -7.91 4.81 17.83
CA ASP A 97 -8.59 5.68 18.79
C ASP A 97 -9.54 6.68 18.11
N VAL A 98 -9.54 6.72 16.78
CA VAL A 98 -10.45 7.55 15.97
C VAL A 98 -11.68 6.72 15.61
N ILE A 99 -12.70 6.78 16.47
CA ILE A 99 -13.95 6.05 16.29
C ILE A 99 -14.87 6.85 15.34
N PRO A 100 -15.32 6.27 14.21
CA PRO A 100 -16.29 6.92 13.34
C PRO A 100 -17.60 7.20 14.06
N HIS A 101 -18.20 8.36 13.79
CA HIS A 101 -19.51 8.75 14.30
C HIS A 101 -20.52 8.87 13.16
N ALA A 102 -21.80 8.71 13.50
CA ALA A 102 -22.89 8.97 12.58
C ALA A 102 -22.90 10.45 12.17
N ASP A 103 -23.19 10.71 10.89
CA ASP A 103 -23.23 12.05 10.32
C ASP A 103 -24.59 12.30 9.65
N THR A 104 -25.53 12.89 10.40
CA THR A 104 -26.89 13.12 9.91
C THR A 104 -26.98 14.13 8.76
N GLN A 105 -25.91 14.88 8.48
CA GLN A 105 -25.86 15.84 7.37
C GLN A 105 -25.35 15.19 6.08
N TRP A 106 -24.80 13.97 6.15
CA TRP A 106 -24.30 13.27 4.98
C TRP A 106 -25.46 12.82 4.06
N THR A 107 -25.32 13.04 2.76
CA THR A 107 -26.21 12.47 1.73
C THR A 107 -25.41 11.81 0.61
N VAL A 108 -26.03 10.92 -0.16
CA VAL A 108 -25.37 10.24 -1.28
C VAL A 108 -24.94 11.24 -2.37
N GLU A 109 -25.74 12.29 -2.59
CA GLU A 109 -25.54 13.29 -3.65
C GLU A 109 -24.39 14.25 -3.34
N THR A 110 -24.06 14.44 -2.06
CA THR A 110 -23.03 15.38 -1.59
C THR A 110 -21.84 14.71 -0.92
N GLY A 111 -21.97 13.41 -0.62
CA GLY A 111 -20.97 12.60 0.04
C GLY A 111 -20.10 11.81 -0.92
N THR A 112 -19.39 10.83 -0.37
CA THR A 112 -18.43 10.00 -1.10
C THR A 112 -18.60 8.53 -0.72
N PRO A 113 -18.15 7.57 -1.53
CA PRO A 113 -18.22 6.14 -1.21
C PRO A 113 -17.49 5.72 0.08
N ALA A 114 -16.67 6.61 0.63
CA ALA A 114 -15.83 6.39 1.80
C ALA A 114 -16.39 6.98 3.10
N ALA A 115 -17.56 7.61 3.05
CA ALA A 115 -18.28 8.10 4.22
C ALA A 115 -19.77 7.71 4.13
N SER A 116 -20.49 7.87 5.22
CA SER A 116 -21.92 7.59 5.31
C SER A 116 -22.55 8.36 6.47
N ILE A 117 -23.88 8.40 6.49
CA ILE A 117 -24.68 8.73 7.66
C ILE A 117 -24.41 7.77 8.84
N ALA A 118 -24.05 6.53 8.53
CA ALA A 118 -23.62 5.54 9.52
C ALA A 118 -22.19 5.85 10.02
N PRO A 119 -21.78 5.32 11.20
CA PRO A 119 -20.41 5.41 11.69
C PRO A 119 -19.45 4.52 10.86
N TYR A 120 -19.23 4.91 9.61
CA TYR A 120 -18.47 4.18 8.61
C TYR A 120 -17.51 5.13 7.89
N ARG A 121 -16.23 4.75 7.80
CA ARG A 121 -15.21 5.49 7.06
C ARG A 121 -14.28 4.56 6.28
N VAL A 122 -13.77 5.02 5.15
CA VAL A 122 -12.69 4.36 4.41
C VAL A 122 -11.58 5.36 4.15
N TYR A 123 -10.34 4.95 4.36
CA TYR A 123 -9.16 5.76 4.05
C TYR A 123 -8.20 4.98 3.16
N ASN A 124 -7.52 5.70 2.26
CA ASN A 124 -6.29 5.18 1.67
C ASN A 124 -5.16 5.29 2.69
N ILE A 125 -4.32 4.25 2.75
CA ILE A 125 -3.09 4.24 3.55
C ILE A 125 -1.92 3.90 2.63
N GLY A 126 -0.98 4.83 2.54
CA GLY A 126 0.12 4.82 1.58
C GLY A 126 1.16 5.91 1.90
N ASN A 127 2.21 5.99 1.09
CA ASN A 127 3.28 6.99 1.21
C ASN A 127 2.94 8.29 0.46
N SER A 128 2.05 8.23 -0.56
CA SER A 128 1.68 9.37 -1.41
C SER A 128 2.81 9.97 -2.25
N SER A 129 4.05 9.54 -2.04
CA SER A 129 5.20 9.85 -2.88
C SER A 129 5.60 8.59 -3.68
N PRO A 130 5.13 8.46 -4.93
CA PRO A 130 5.48 7.30 -5.76
C PRO A 130 6.97 7.34 -6.12
N VAL A 131 7.66 6.25 -5.85
CA VAL A 131 9.10 6.10 -6.15
C VAL A 131 9.26 5.12 -7.32
N GLU A 132 10.29 5.30 -8.15
CA GLU A 132 10.56 4.41 -9.27
C GLU A 132 11.04 3.06 -8.76
N LEU A 133 10.65 1.97 -9.44
CA LEU A 133 11.09 0.62 -9.11
C LEU A 133 12.63 0.50 -9.10
N MET A 134 13.29 1.25 -9.99
CA MET A 134 14.75 1.27 -10.08
C MET A 134 15.43 1.82 -8.82
N ASP A 135 14.82 2.77 -8.11
CA ASP A 135 15.38 3.30 -6.87
C ASP A 135 15.39 2.23 -5.76
N TYR A 136 14.38 1.35 -5.73
CA TYR A 136 14.36 0.19 -4.82
C TYR A 136 15.42 -0.85 -5.18
N ILE A 137 15.60 -1.11 -6.48
CA ILE A 137 16.63 -2.04 -6.94
C ILE A 137 18.01 -1.49 -6.59
N GLN A 138 18.27 -0.20 -6.82
CA GLN A 138 19.54 0.43 -6.45
C GLN A 138 19.76 0.37 -4.94
N ALA A 139 18.74 0.68 -4.12
CA ALA A 139 18.86 0.57 -2.67
C ALA A 139 19.14 -0.87 -2.20
N LEU A 140 18.61 -1.89 -2.90
CA LEU A 140 18.93 -3.29 -2.64
C LEU A 140 20.35 -3.64 -3.04
N GLU A 141 20.82 -3.18 -4.21
CA GLU A 141 22.18 -3.38 -4.68
C GLU A 141 23.19 -2.80 -3.68
N ASP A 142 22.95 -1.59 -3.21
CA ASP A 142 23.76 -0.91 -2.21
C ASP A 142 23.77 -1.66 -0.86
N ALA A 143 22.60 -2.14 -0.41
CA ALA A 143 22.46 -2.82 0.88
C ALA A 143 23.04 -4.26 0.86
N LEU A 144 22.96 -4.95 -0.28
CA LEU A 144 23.50 -6.31 -0.45
C LEU A 144 24.97 -6.30 -0.87
N GLY A 145 25.45 -5.22 -1.48
CA GLY A 145 26.76 -5.17 -2.13
C GLY A 145 26.83 -6.03 -3.40
N ILE A 146 25.69 -6.23 -4.08
CA ILE A 146 25.55 -7.11 -5.25
C ILE A 146 24.82 -6.34 -6.34
N GLU A 147 25.41 -6.21 -7.53
CA GLU A 147 24.71 -5.68 -8.70
C GLU A 147 23.68 -6.71 -9.22
N ALA A 148 22.43 -6.29 -9.36
CA ALA A 148 21.34 -7.15 -9.83
C ALA A 148 21.48 -7.40 -11.35
N LYS A 149 21.38 -8.67 -11.75
CA LYS A 149 21.19 -9.06 -13.14
C LYS A 149 19.73 -8.80 -13.52
N LYS A 150 19.47 -7.96 -14.53
CA LYS A 150 18.11 -7.47 -14.85
C LYS A 150 17.66 -7.98 -16.21
N ASN A 151 16.50 -8.63 -16.27
CA ASN A 151 15.78 -8.90 -17.50
C ASN A 151 14.78 -7.76 -17.73
N MET A 152 15.07 -6.86 -18.68
CA MET A 152 14.20 -5.74 -19.00
C MET A 152 13.05 -6.22 -19.90
N LEU A 153 11.83 -6.22 -19.37
CA LEU A 153 10.65 -6.76 -20.04
C LEU A 153 9.64 -5.65 -20.39
N PRO A 154 8.85 -5.82 -21.47
CA PRO A 154 7.75 -4.91 -21.78
C PRO A 154 6.67 -4.93 -20.69
N LEU A 155 5.80 -3.92 -20.68
CA LEU A 155 4.65 -3.85 -19.77
C LEU A 155 3.73 -5.06 -19.98
N GLN A 156 3.27 -5.68 -18.88
CA GLN A 156 2.29 -6.77 -18.97
C GLN A 156 0.86 -6.21 -19.09
N PRO A 157 -0.04 -6.87 -19.84
CA PRO A 157 -1.46 -6.53 -19.84
C PRO A 157 -2.03 -6.60 -18.42
N GLY A 158 -2.66 -5.51 -17.96
CA GLY A 158 -3.26 -5.41 -16.63
C GLY A 158 -2.35 -4.77 -15.57
N ASP A 159 -1.07 -4.51 -15.87
CA ASP A 159 -0.20 -3.75 -14.96
C ASP A 159 -0.54 -2.26 -14.98
N VAL A 160 -0.58 -1.66 -13.80
CA VAL A 160 -0.75 -0.22 -13.63
C VAL A 160 0.63 0.45 -13.69
N LEU A 161 0.77 1.47 -14.54
CA LEU A 161 2.03 2.19 -14.77
C LEU A 161 2.51 2.94 -13.52
N GLU A 162 1.57 3.60 -12.84
CA GLU A 162 1.82 4.38 -11.64
C GLU A 162 0.67 4.16 -10.67
N THR A 163 1.02 3.86 -9.43
CA THR A 163 0.06 3.84 -8.33
C THR A 163 0.49 4.93 -7.35
N SER A 164 -0.42 5.84 -7.03
CA SER A 164 -0.23 6.80 -5.94
C SER A 164 -1.53 6.95 -5.17
N ALA A 165 -1.44 6.94 -3.85
CA ALA A 165 -2.57 7.09 -2.95
C ALA A 165 -2.81 8.55 -2.60
N ASP A 166 -4.05 9.03 -2.69
CA ASP A 166 -4.43 10.26 -1.99
C ASP A 166 -4.67 9.91 -0.52
N THR A 167 -3.78 10.33 0.37
CA THR A 167 -3.84 10.05 1.81
C THR A 167 -4.21 11.26 2.65
N LYS A 168 -4.62 12.38 2.02
CA LYS A 168 -4.93 13.64 2.72
C LYS A 168 -5.97 13.44 3.83
N ALA A 169 -7.04 12.69 3.54
CA ALA A 169 -8.10 12.41 4.50
C ALA A 169 -7.61 11.62 5.73
N LEU A 170 -6.63 10.71 5.56
CA LEU A 170 -6.04 10.00 6.69
C LEU A 170 -5.15 10.95 7.50
N TYR A 171 -4.28 11.71 6.82
CA TYR A 171 -3.40 12.69 7.47
C TYR A 171 -4.18 13.70 8.32
N GLU A 172 -5.29 14.24 7.81
CA GLU A 172 -6.13 15.20 8.53
C GLU A 172 -6.67 14.64 9.86
N VAL A 173 -6.84 13.32 9.94
CA VAL A 173 -7.43 12.63 11.08
C VAL A 173 -6.38 12.18 12.11
N ILE A 174 -5.21 11.71 11.66
CA ILE A 174 -4.17 11.15 12.57
C ILE A 174 -2.91 12.01 12.69
N GLY A 175 -2.79 13.09 11.91
CA GLY A 175 -1.65 14.00 11.94
C GLY A 175 -0.31 13.32 11.64
N PHE A 176 -0.31 12.31 10.77
CA PHE A 176 0.87 11.49 10.45
C PHE A 176 1.00 11.28 8.95
N THR A 177 2.25 11.36 8.48
CA THR A 177 2.67 10.96 7.13
C THR A 177 3.87 10.03 7.27
N PRO A 178 4.01 8.99 6.41
CA PRO A 178 5.18 8.11 6.44
C PRO A 178 6.51 8.87 6.38
N GLU A 179 7.46 8.47 7.21
CA GLU A 179 8.74 9.18 7.37
C GLU A 179 9.94 8.34 6.88
N THR A 180 9.75 7.03 6.68
CA THR A 180 10.85 6.13 6.31
C THR A 180 11.26 6.30 4.87
N THR A 181 12.55 6.64 4.65
CA THR A 181 13.11 6.70 3.30
C THR A 181 13.25 5.31 2.70
N VAL A 182 13.21 5.20 1.36
CA VAL A 182 13.43 3.93 0.65
C VAL A 182 14.75 3.29 1.04
N LYS A 183 15.81 4.11 1.16
CA LYS A 183 17.14 3.65 1.53
C LYS A 183 17.14 3.00 2.93
N ASP A 184 16.51 3.64 3.90
CA ASP A 184 16.47 3.13 5.28
C ASP A 184 15.58 1.90 5.39
N GLY A 185 14.39 1.92 4.78
CA GLY A 185 13.47 0.79 4.79
C GLY A 185 14.05 -0.45 4.10
N VAL A 186 14.73 -0.29 2.96
CA VAL A 186 15.41 -1.40 2.26
C VAL A 186 16.58 -1.93 3.07
N LYS A 187 17.38 -1.06 3.69
CA LYS A 187 18.46 -1.46 4.59
C LYS A 187 17.94 -2.28 5.77
N ASN A 188 16.85 -1.84 6.40
CA ASN A 188 16.22 -2.56 7.51
C ASN A 188 15.73 -3.95 7.06
N PHE A 189 15.08 -4.02 5.89
CA PHE A 189 14.66 -5.28 5.30
C PHE A 189 15.83 -6.23 5.05
N VAL A 190 16.92 -5.77 4.41
CA VAL A 190 18.09 -6.59 4.12
C VAL A 190 18.77 -7.08 5.41
N ASN A 191 18.92 -6.21 6.41
CA ASN A 191 19.48 -6.59 7.71
C ASN A 191 18.68 -7.72 8.35
N TRP A 192 17.35 -7.58 8.38
CA TRP A 192 16.45 -8.62 8.86
C TRP A 192 16.59 -9.91 8.03
N TYR A 193 16.59 -9.82 6.70
CA TYR A 193 16.66 -10.97 5.81
C TYR A 193 17.93 -11.79 6.05
N ARG A 194 19.07 -11.11 6.12
CA ARG A 194 20.38 -11.73 6.36
C ARG A 194 20.46 -12.40 7.72
N ASP A 195 19.96 -11.73 8.77
CA ASP A 195 19.90 -12.35 10.10
C ASP A 195 18.95 -13.54 10.14
N PHE A 196 17.76 -13.44 9.55
CA PHE A 196 16.75 -14.49 9.60
C PHE A 196 17.14 -15.73 8.79
N TYR A 197 17.66 -15.54 7.57
CA TYR A 197 18.07 -16.62 6.67
C TYR A 197 19.54 -17.04 6.82
N LYS A 198 20.32 -16.33 7.63
CA LYS A 198 21.75 -16.59 7.89
C LYS A 198 22.61 -16.54 6.61
N VAL A 199 22.50 -15.43 5.87
CA VAL A 199 23.17 -15.15 4.58
C VAL A 199 23.88 -13.79 4.55
#